data_AF-A0A9W8UKW4-F1
#
_entry.id   AF-A0A9W8UKW4-F1
#
_cell.length_a   1.000
_cell.length_b   1.000
_cell.length_c   1.000
_cell.angle_alpha   90.00
_cell.angle_beta   90.00
_cell.angle_gamma   90.00
#
_symmetry.space_group_name_H-M   'P 1'
#
loop_
_entity.id
_entity.type
_entity.pdbx_description
1 polymer ?
#
loop_
_entity_poly.entity_id
_entity_poly.type
_entity_poly.pdbx_seq_one_letter_code
_entity_poly.pdbx_strand_id
1 'polypeptide(L)'
;MFVIPKAPITVPSMNPWESHAMAHNFPGESSSGDDKKQSQFQPGQDPIIYPGLYGPSGIDIMSVLFSVFARPNPQFELGPVDCSAALTVSNLDLPGNPIIYANEAFSQLTGYTIKEVVGKDPRFLHSPQSLYPSPNHLLDYHGDAIQKLDQALTARTEIQLYITNYKKNGQQFTNLLSMIPIRLPNDETQYSVGFHVACD
;
A
#
# COMPACT_ATOMS: atom_id res chain seq x y z
N MET A 1 2.20 31.94 -44.13
CA MET A 1 1.50 30.67 -43.84
C MET A 1 2.56 29.58 -43.96
N PHE A 2 3.12 29.11 -42.86
CA PHE A 2 4.20 28.10 -42.87
C PHE A 2 3.58 26.72 -42.75
N VAL A 3 3.77 25.88 -43.78
CA VAL A 3 3.35 24.48 -43.80
C VAL A 3 4.59 23.63 -43.49
N ILE A 4 4.56 22.89 -42.38
CA ILE A 4 5.62 21.96 -41.98
C ILE A 4 5.45 20.67 -42.79
N PRO A 5 6.47 20.20 -43.54
CA PRO A 5 6.38 18.92 -44.23
C PRO A 5 6.40 17.76 -43.22
N LYS A 6 5.38 16.90 -43.24
CA LYS A 6 5.36 15.64 -42.48
C LYS A 6 6.37 14.68 -43.12
N ALA A 7 7.43 14.34 -42.38
CA ALA A 7 8.29 13.23 -42.76
C ALA A 7 7.50 11.91 -42.70
N PRO A 8 7.70 10.98 -43.65
CA PRO A 8 7.08 9.66 -43.58
C PRO A 8 7.60 8.92 -42.36
N ILE A 9 6.69 8.46 -41.51
CA ILE A 9 7.00 7.63 -40.34
C ILE A 9 7.36 6.25 -40.87
N THR A 10 8.66 5.95 -40.97
CA THR A 10 9.13 4.58 -41.17
C THR A 10 8.94 3.83 -39.85
N VAL A 11 7.92 2.98 -39.80
CA VAL A 11 7.77 2.01 -38.71
C VAL A 11 9.00 1.09 -38.69
N PRO A 12 9.75 1.01 -37.58
CA PRO A 12 10.85 0.07 -37.45
C PRO A 12 10.36 -1.35 -37.70
N SER A 13 11.20 -2.21 -38.29
CA SER A 13 10.85 -3.63 -38.44
C SER A 13 10.67 -4.23 -37.05
N MET A 14 9.50 -4.80 -36.79
CA MET A 14 9.21 -5.47 -35.53
C MET A 14 10.26 -6.54 -35.24
N ASN A 15 10.67 -6.61 -33.98
CA ASN A 15 11.54 -7.68 -33.52
C ASN A 15 10.75 -9.00 -33.38
N PRO A 16 11.42 -10.16 -33.28
CA PRO A 16 10.74 -11.45 -33.31
C PRO A 16 9.69 -11.65 -32.20
N TRP A 17 9.85 -11.00 -31.04
CA TRP A 17 8.88 -11.15 -29.94
C TRP A 17 7.62 -10.30 -30.17
N GLU A 18 7.73 -9.09 -30.75
CA GLU A 18 6.59 -8.26 -31.14
C GLU A 18 5.71 -8.98 -32.16
N SER A 19 6.31 -9.70 -33.11
CA SER A 19 5.54 -10.50 -34.08
C SER A 19 4.78 -11.66 -33.44
N HIS A 20 5.35 -12.29 -32.40
CA HIS A 20 4.68 -13.37 -31.67
C HIS A 20 3.55 -12.86 -30.79
N ALA A 21 3.71 -11.68 -30.18
CA ALA A 21 2.66 -11.05 -29.37
C ALA A 21 1.42 -10.68 -30.21
N MET A 22 1.62 -10.17 -31.43
CA MET A 22 0.50 -9.85 -32.33
C MET A 22 -0.20 -11.09 -32.91
N ALA A 23 0.51 -12.21 -33.03
CA ALA A 23 -0.06 -13.47 -33.48
C ALA A 23 -0.82 -14.23 -32.38
N HIS A 24 -0.73 -13.77 -31.12
CA HIS A 24 -1.35 -14.44 -30.00
C HIS A 24 -2.82 -14.02 -29.87
N ASN A 25 -3.73 -14.91 -30.23
CA ASN A 25 -5.15 -14.71 -29.97
C ASN A 25 -5.42 -14.84 -28.46
N PHE A 26 -5.76 -13.72 -27.83
CA PHE A 26 -6.19 -13.71 -26.43
C PHE A 26 -7.57 -14.35 -26.32
N PRO A 27 -7.80 -15.24 -25.33
CA PRO A 27 -9.11 -15.85 -25.14
C PRO A 27 -10.13 -14.77 -24.74
N GLY A 28 -11.03 -14.42 -25.65
CA GLY A 28 -12.10 -13.44 -25.42
C GLY A 28 -12.49 -12.58 -26.63
N GLU A 29 -11.65 -12.47 -27.66
CA GLU A 29 -11.96 -11.65 -28.84
C GLU A 29 -12.74 -12.43 -29.91
N SER A 30 -14.05 -12.57 -29.70
CA SER A 30 -15.00 -12.70 -30.82
C SER A 30 -15.45 -11.30 -31.24
N SER A 31 -15.08 -10.90 -32.45
CA SER A 31 -15.43 -9.65 -33.10
C SER A 31 -16.94 -9.39 -33.16
N SER A 32 -17.40 -8.20 -32.75
CA SER A 32 -18.33 -7.31 -33.50
C SER A 32 -18.86 -6.17 -32.63
N GLY A 33 -18.76 -4.93 -33.13
CA GLY A 33 -19.76 -3.87 -32.96
C GLY A 33 -19.76 -3.07 -31.65
N ASP A 34 -19.57 -1.76 -31.81
CA ASP A 34 -20.03 -0.65 -30.95
C ASP A 34 -20.60 -1.00 -29.58
N ASP A 35 -19.85 -0.70 -28.51
CA ASP A 35 -20.45 -0.27 -27.24
C ASP A 35 -19.43 0.41 -26.31
N LYS A 36 -19.69 1.67 -25.99
CA LYS A 36 -19.04 2.39 -24.88
C LYS A 36 -19.46 1.73 -23.56
N LYS A 37 -18.77 0.68 -23.14
CA LYS A 37 -18.87 0.16 -21.76
C LYS A 37 -17.74 0.75 -20.92
N GLN A 38 -18.13 1.58 -19.94
CA GLN A 38 -17.32 1.88 -18.78
C GLN A 38 -16.73 0.56 -18.26
N SER A 39 -15.41 0.51 -18.09
CA SER A 39 -14.70 -0.65 -17.59
C SER A 39 -15.14 -0.93 -16.15
N GLN A 40 -16.18 -1.73 -15.99
CA GLN A 40 -16.44 -2.43 -14.74
C GLN A 40 -15.36 -3.49 -14.60
N PHE A 41 -14.41 -3.20 -13.71
CA PHE A 41 -13.33 -4.12 -13.36
C PHE A 41 -13.97 -5.35 -12.70
N GLN A 42 -13.92 -6.49 -13.38
CA GLN A 42 -14.32 -7.77 -12.80
C GLN A 42 -13.12 -8.36 -12.08
N PRO A 43 -13.23 -8.72 -10.78
CA PRO A 43 -12.16 -9.38 -10.05
C PRO A 43 -12.07 -10.86 -10.48
N GLY A 44 -11.73 -11.09 -11.75
CA GLY A 44 -11.22 -12.36 -12.26
C GLY A 44 -9.70 -12.25 -12.33
N GLN A 45 -8.99 -13.28 -11.88
CA GLN A 45 -7.53 -13.34 -11.80
C GLN A 45 -6.87 -12.74 -13.04
N ASP A 46 -6.34 -11.52 -12.90
CA ASP A 46 -5.58 -10.86 -13.95
C ASP A 46 -4.27 -11.63 -14.14
N PRO A 47 -3.95 -12.13 -15.35
CA PRO A 47 -2.73 -12.89 -15.61
C PRO A 47 -1.43 -12.11 -15.33
N ILE A 48 -1.49 -10.79 -15.14
CA ILE A 48 -0.33 -9.97 -14.73
C ILE A 48 -0.14 -10.00 -13.20
N ILE A 49 -1.19 -10.22 -12.43
CA ILE A 49 -1.17 -10.21 -10.96
C ILE A 49 -1.00 -11.66 -10.47
N TYR A 50 0.25 -12.12 -10.38
CA TYR A 50 0.56 -13.44 -9.84
C TYR A 50 0.44 -13.45 -8.30
N PRO A 51 -0.49 -14.25 -7.72
CA PRO A 51 -0.62 -14.36 -6.27
C PRO A 51 0.68 -14.90 -5.65
N GLY A 52 1.22 -14.19 -4.65
CA GLY A 52 2.40 -14.61 -3.88
C GLY A 52 3.77 -14.18 -4.43
N LEU A 53 3.84 -13.49 -5.57
CA LEU A 53 5.12 -12.99 -6.11
C LEU A 53 5.60 -11.69 -5.43
N TYR A 54 4.67 -10.90 -4.89
CA TYR A 54 4.93 -9.54 -4.43
C TYR A 54 5.35 -9.42 -2.95
N GLY A 55 5.34 -10.52 -2.18
CA GLY A 55 5.78 -10.51 -0.79
C GLY A 55 6.08 -11.90 -0.23
N PRO A 56 7.19 -12.10 0.50
CA PRO A 56 7.52 -13.38 1.12
C PRO A 56 6.53 -13.79 2.22
N SER A 57 5.68 -12.87 2.68
CA SER A 57 4.59 -13.12 3.62
C SER A 57 3.38 -13.82 2.99
N GLY A 58 3.33 -13.98 1.67
CA GLY A 58 2.18 -14.52 0.94
C GLY A 58 1.04 -13.51 0.72
N ILE A 59 1.23 -12.26 1.15
CA ILE A 59 0.27 -11.17 0.91
C ILE A 59 0.52 -10.58 -0.46
N ASP A 60 -0.53 -10.50 -1.26
CA ASP A 60 -0.49 -9.80 -2.54
C ASP A 60 -0.65 -8.29 -2.35
N ILE A 61 0.47 -7.57 -2.42
CA ILE A 61 0.53 -6.12 -2.24
C ILE A 61 -0.25 -5.38 -3.33
N MET A 62 -0.37 -5.93 -4.54
CA MET A 62 -1.16 -5.31 -5.60
C MET A 62 -2.65 -5.37 -5.26
N SER A 63 -3.12 -6.50 -4.73
CA SER A 63 -4.48 -6.63 -4.19
C SER A 63 -4.73 -5.70 -3.01
N VAL A 64 -3.74 -5.52 -2.11
CA VAL A 64 -3.83 -4.54 -1.01
C VAL A 64 -4.02 -3.12 -1.54
N LEU A 65 -3.14 -2.68 -2.45
CA LEU A 65 -3.22 -1.34 -3.02
C LEU A 65 -4.52 -1.14 -3.82
N PHE A 66 -4.94 -2.14 -4.59
CA PHE A 66 -6.21 -2.09 -5.31
C PHE A 66 -7.39 -1.96 -4.36
N SER A 67 -7.44 -2.74 -3.27
CA SER A 67 -8.47 -2.62 -2.24
C SER A 67 -8.48 -1.24 -1.58
N VAL A 68 -7.32 -0.62 -1.38
CA VAL A 68 -7.22 0.77 -0.88
C VAL A 68 -7.79 1.77 -1.89
N PHE A 69 -7.48 1.63 -3.18
CA PHE A 69 -7.99 2.53 -4.22
C PHE A 69 -9.48 2.36 -4.48
N ALA A 70 -9.98 1.12 -4.49
CA ALA A 70 -11.37 0.77 -4.79
C ALA A 70 -12.29 0.82 -3.57
N ARG A 71 -11.82 1.31 -2.42
CA ARG A 71 -12.59 1.29 -1.16
C ARG A 71 -13.88 2.13 -1.25
N PRO A 72 -14.96 1.67 -0.60
CA PRO A 72 -16.20 2.42 -0.56
C PRO A 72 -16.09 3.61 0.40
N ASN A 73 -16.57 4.79 -0.01
CA ASN A 73 -16.69 5.99 0.83
C ASN A 73 -15.37 6.46 1.49
N PRO A 74 -14.36 6.86 0.69
CA PRO A 74 -13.09 7.36 1.22
C PRO A 74 -13.31 8.59 2.12
N GLN A 75 -12.71 8.60 3.31
CA GLN A 75 -12.82 9.72 4.27
C GLN A 75 -11.81 10.83 3.97
N PHE A 76 -10.70 10.48 3.36
CA PHE A 76 -9.69 11.41 2.86
C PHE A 76 -9.13 10.94 1.52
N GLU A 77 -8.65 11.88 0.72
CA GLU A 77 -8.00 11.59 -0.54
C GLU A 77 -6.52 11.26 -0.29
N LEU A 78 -6.11 10.05 -0.66
CA LEU A 78 -4.73 9.60 -0.50
C LEU A 78 -3.83 10.13 -1.63
N GLY A 79 -4.41 10.43 -2.80
CA GLY A 79 -3.66 10.75 -4.01
C GLY A 79 -3.00 9.53 -4.66
N PRO A 80 -2.10 9.74 -5.64
CA PRO A 80 -1.36 8.66 -6.28
C PRO A 80 -0.34 8.07 -5.30
N VAL A 81 -0.49 6.77 -5.01
CA VAL A 81 0.41 6.03 -4.14
C VAL A 81 0.77 4.69 -4.78
N ASP A 82 2.04 4.33 -4.66
CA ASP A 82 2.60 3.08 -5.17
C ASP A 82 3.46 2.40 -4.09
N CYS A 83 4.14 1.31 -4.48
CA CYS A 83 5.03 0.56 -3.60
C CYS A 83 6.30 1.31 -3.17
N SER A 84 6.58 2.51 -3.72
CA SER A 84 7.72 3.34 -3.31
C SER A 84 7.44 4.12 -2.02
N ALA A 85 6.16 4.36 -1.70
CA ALA A 85 5.77 4.96 -0.43
C ALA A 85 6.03 4.00 0.75
N ALA A 86 6.40 4.52 1.91
CA ALA A 86 6.58 3.70 3.10
C ALA A 86 5.24 3.09 3.53
N LEU A 87 5.15 1.77 3.44
CA LEU A 87 3.91 1.00 3.55
C LEU A 87 4.03 -0.09 4.61
N THR A 88 3.01 -0.20 5.46
CA THR A 88 2.81 -1.32 6.38
C THR A 88 1.43 -1.92 6.22
N VAL A 89 1.32 -3.22 6.48
CA VAL A 89 0.04 -3.93 6.59
C VAL A 89 0.01 -4.64 7.93
N SER A 90 -1.04 -4.41 8.71
CA SER A 90 -1.28 -5.04 10.01
C SER A 90 -2.54 -5.90 9.97
N ASN A 91 -2.53 -7.01 10.71
CA ASN A 91 -3.72 -7.82 10.92
C ASN A 91 -4.49 -7.29 12.13
N LEU A 92 -5.71 -6.80 11.91
CA LEU A 92 -6.52 -6.15 12.94
C LEU A 92 -7.31 -7.14 13.81
N ASP A 93 -7.42 -8.40 13.41
CA ASP A 93 -8.15 -9.44 14.15
C ASP A 93 -7.26 -10.15 15.18
N LEU A 94 -5.95 -9.92 15.11
CA LEU A 94 -4.97 -10.41 16.06
C LEU A 94 -4.71 -9.41 17.18
N PRO A 95 -4.48 -9.87 18.43
CA PRO A 95 -4.22 -8.99 19.56
C PRO A 95 -2.93 -8.18 19.34
N GLY A 96 -3.01 -6.86 19.56
CA GLY A 96 -1.88 -5.94 19.34
C GLY A 96 -1.69 -5.52 17.89
N ASN A 97 -2.60 -5.89 16.98
CA ASN A 97 -2.59 -5.49 15.57
C ASN A 97 -1.22 -5.70 14.87
N PRO A 98 -0.62 -6.90 14.97
CA PRO A 98 0.74 -7.14 14.54
C PRO A 98 0.92 -6.82 13.05
N ILE A 99 2.06 -6.20 12.73
CA ILE A 99 2.47 -5.92 11.35
C ILE A 99 2.80 -7.24 10.67
N ILE A 100 2.11 -7.57 9.59
CA ILE A 100 2.34 -8.80 8.80
C ILE A 100 3.18 -8.54 7.56
N TYR A 101 3.28 -7.27 7.14
CA TYR A 101 4.11 -6.84 6.03
C TYR A 101 4.58 -5.40 6.22
N ALA A 102 5.82 -5.14 5.80
CA ALA A 102 6.38 -3.81 5.65
C ALA A 102 7.29 -3.80 4.42
N ASN A 103 7.27 -2.72 3.65
CA ASN A 103 8.15 -2.59 2.49
C ASN A 103 9.53 -2.00 2.84
N GLU A 104 10.43 -1.99 1.86
CA GLU A 104 11.78 -1.46 2.04
C GLU A 104 11.77 0.04 2.36
N ALA A 105 10.87 0.82 1.76
CA ALA A 105 10.77 2.26 2.04
C ALA A 105 10.44 2.53 3.51
N PHE A 106 9.58 1.72 4.14
CA PHE A 106 9.31 1.79 5.57
C PHE A 106 10.57 1.47 6.40
N SER A 107 11.34 0.45 6.01
CA SER A 107 12.61 0.13 6.64
C SER A 107 13.63 1.27 6.53
N GLN A 108 13.71 1.93 5.37
CA GLN A 108 14.59 3.09 5.16
C GLN A 108 14.14 4.30 6.01
N LEU A 109 12.82 4.55 6.08
CA LEU A 109 12.25 5.65 6.86
C LEU A 109 12.54 5.51 8.36
N THR A 110 12.34 4.32 8.90
CA THR A 110 12.38 4.06 10.35
C THR A 110 13.73 3.54 10.84
N GLY A 111 14.58 3.01 9.95
CA GLY A 111 15.84 2.35 10.26
C GLY A 111 15.69 0.94 10.85
N TYR A 112 14.47 0.40 10.92
CA TYR A 112 14.22 -0.97 11.35
C TYR A 112 14.26 -1.92 10.16
N THR A 113 14.85 -3.10 10.35
CA THR A 113 14.81 -4.15 9.31
C THR A 113 13.42 -4.77 9.25
N ILE A 114 12.99 -5.26 8.08
CA ILE A 114 11.68 -5.91 7.91
C ILE A 114 11.49 -7.04 8.95
N LYS A 115 12.54 -7.83 9.22
CA LYS A 115 12.52 -8.91 10.23
C LYS A 115 12.26 -8.42 11.65
N GLU A 116 12.66 -7.20 11.98
CA GLU A 116 12.41 -6.59 13.28
C GLU A 116 11.01 -5.99 13.39
N VAL A 117 10.35 -5.72 12.28
CA VAL A 117 9.05 -5.05 12.20
C VAL A 117 7.91 -6.06 12.15
N VAL A 118 8.06 -7.09 11.30
CA VAL A 118 7.04 -8.13 11.12
C VAL A 118 6.81 -8.88 12.43
N GLY A 119 5.55 -9.03 12.81
CA GLY A 119 5.08 -9.66 14.04
C GLY A 119 4.99 -8.70 15.24
N LYS A 120 5.43 -7.45 15.12
CA LYS A 120 5.34 -6.48 16.22
C LYS A 120 4.10 -5.61 16.13
N ASP A 121 3.67 -5.16 17.30
CA ASP A 121 2.64 -4.12 17.46
C ASP A 121 3.18 -2.76 16.98
N PRO A 122 2.53 -2.08 16.01
CA PRO A 122 2.98 -0.79 15.46
C PRO A 122 3.30 0.30 16.49
N ARG A 123 2.73 0.20 17.70
CA ARG A 123 2.97 1.15 18.79
C ARG A 123 4.43 1.21 19.24
N PHE A 124 5.27 0.25 18.85
CA PHE A 124 6.71 0.29 19.11
C PHE A 124 7.37 1.57 18.55
N LEU A 125 6.81 2.19 17.51
CA LEU A 125 7.32 3.44 16.92
C LEU A 125 7.06 4.68 17.79
N HIS A 126 6.16 4.62 18.77
CA HIS A 126 5.80 5.76 19.61
C HIS A 126 6.77 6.00 20.77
N SER A 127 7.73 5.10 20.96
CA SER A 127 8.75 5.24 21.99
C SER A 127 10.15 4.94 21.45
N PRO A 128 11.16 5.68 21.90
CA PRO A 128 12.55 5.38 21.59
C PRO A 128 12.94 4.07 22.30
N GLN A 129 13.02 2.99 21.53
CA GLN A 129 13.40 1.67 22.04
C GLN A 129 14.79 1.67 22.71
N SER A 130 15.66 2.61 22.32
CA SER A 130 16.98 2.81 22.92
C SER A 130 16.94 3.44 24.33
N LEU A 131 15.87 4.14 24.71
CA LEU A 131 15.77 4.85 25.99
C LEU A 131 14.79 4.14 26.95
N TYR A 132 13.80 3.43 26.42
CA TYR A 132 12.81 2.69 27.21
C TYR A 132 12.62 1.27 26.63
N PRO A 133 13.35 0.26 27.12
CA PRO A 133 13.21 -1.13 26.67
C PRO A 133 11.96 -1.83 27.21
N SER A 134 11.17 -1.17 28.08
CA SER A 134 9.92 -1.71 28.62
C SER A 134 8.72 -1.28 27.76
N PRO A 135 7.85 -2.21 27.33
CA PRO A 135 6.73 -1.94 26.41
C PRO A 135 5.65 -1.01 26.99
N ASN A 136 5.70 -0.70 28.29
CA ASN A 136 4.69 0.10 28.99
C ASN A 136 5.06 1.58 29.13
N HIS A 137 6.22 2.01 28.62
CA HIS A 137 6.64 3.41 28.67
C HIS A 137 6.43 4.07 27.31
N LEU A 138 5.16 4.33 27.00
CA LEU A 138 4.73 5.07 25.83
C LEU A 138 4.78 6.56 26.20
N LEU A 139 5.83 7.26 25.77
CA LEU A 139 6.10 8.66 26.16
C LEU A 139 4.92 9.59 25.82
N ASP A 140 4.13 9.22 24.81
CA ASP A 140 2.96 9.96 24.34
C ASP A 140 1.64 9.17 24.44
N TYR A 141 1.53 8.12 25.28
CA TYR A 141 0.33 7.24 25.35
C TYR A 141 -1.00 7.99 25.55
N HIS A 142 -0.94 9.16 26.20
CA HIS A 142 -2.10 10.00 26.49
C HIS A 142 -2.26 11.18 25.54
N GLY A 143 -1.50 11.24 24.44
CA GLY A 143 -1.66 12.28 23.43
C GLY A 143 -2.95 12.10 22.64
N ASP A 144 -3.61 13.21 22.30
CA ASP A 144 -4.85 13.24 21.51
C ASP A 144 -4.77 12.42 20.21
N ALA A 145 -3.58 12.36 19.60
CA ALA A 145 -3.34 11.61 18.37
C ALA A 145 -3.43 10.09 18.57
N ILE A 146 -2.88 9.56 19.66
CA ILE A 146 -2.93 8.12 19.97
C ILE A 146 -4.36 7.72 20.31
N GLN A 147 -5.07 8.53 21.09
CA GLN A 147 -6.47 8.25 21.41
C GLN A 147 -7.35 8.22 20.15
N LYS A 148 -7.15 9.17 19.22
CA LYS A 148 -7.87 9.16 17.93
C LYS A 148 -7.51 7.95 17.07
N LEU A 149 -6.24 7.55 17.05
CA LEU A 149 -5.81 6.35 16.33
C LEU A 149 -6.46 5.08 16.90
N ASP A 150 -6.48 4.93 18.23
CA ASP A 150 -7.11 3.78 18.92
C ASP A 150 -8.62 3.73 18.68
N GLN A 151 -9.28 4.91 18.69
CA GLN A 151 -10.70 5.01 18.32
C GLN A 151 -10.93 4.60 16.88
N ALA A 152 -10.10 5.05 15.93
CA ALA A 152 -10.23 4.70 14.53
C ALA A 152 -9.99 3.20 14.28
N LEU A 153 -8.99 2.61 14.96
CA LEU A 153 -8.71 1.17 14.94
C LEU A 153 -9.88 0.35 15.47
N THR A 154 -10.51 0.79 16.56
CA THR A 154 -11.68 0.12 17.15
C THR A 154 -12.91 0.24 16.27
N ALA A 155 -13.16 1.43 15.72
CA ALA A 155 -14.28 1.71 14.85
C ALA A 155 -14.10 1.17 13.42
N ARG A 156 -12.91 0.66 13.07
CA ARG A 156 -12.53 0.24 11.71
C ARG A 156 -12.78 1.34 10.69
N THR A 157 -12.31 2.54 11.03
CA THR A 157 -12.46 3.74 10.18
C THR A 157 -11.12 4.24 9.69
N GLU A 158 -11.16 4.90 8.53
CA GLU A 158 -10.01 5.60 7.97
C GLU A 158 -9.61 6.77 8.87
N ILE A 159 -8.31 6.97 9.06
CA ILE A 159 -7.79 8.14 9.75
C ILE A 159 -6.48 8.63 9.13
N GLN A 160 -6.33 9.94 9.08
CA GLN A 160 -5.08 10.60 8.72
C GLN A 160 -4.72 11.59 9.83
N LEU A 161 -3.52 11.47 10.38
CA LEU A 161 -3.07 12.32 11.49
C LEU A 161 -1.55 12.46 11.51
N TYR A 162 -1.09 13.51 12.19
CA TYR A 162 0.31 13.68 12.53
C TYR A 162 0.59 13.02 13.88
N ILE A 163 1.61 12.17 13.93
CA ILE A 163 2.04 11.49 15.14
C ILE A 163 3.56 11.52 15.28
N THR A 164 4.02 11.73 16.51
CA THR A 164 5.45 11.64 16.84
C THR A 164 5.89 10.18 16.81
N ASN A 165 6.89 9.86 15.99
CA ASN A 165 7.50 8.54 15.95
C ASN A 165 9.02 8.64 16.17
N TYR A 166 9.63 7.52 16.54
CA TYR A 166 11.06 7.41 16.79
C TYR A 166 11.67 6.37 15.86
N LYS A 167 12.74 6.75 15.18
CA LYS A 167 13.57 5.83 14.39
C LYS A 167 14.35 4.89 15.33
N LYS A 168 14.90 3.81 14.78
CA LYS A 168 15.70 2.83 15.53
C LYS A 168 16.87 3.45 16.30
N ASN A 169 17.49 4.50 15.74
CA ASN A 169 18.59 5.25 16.37
C ASN A 169 18.12 6.21 17.48
N GLY A 170 16.82 6.29 17.77
CA GLY A 170 16.22 7.19 18.75
C GLY A 170 15.86 8.58 18.21
N GLN A 171 16.14 8.88 16.94
CA GLN A 171 15.77 10.15 16.32
C GLN A 171 14.25 10.27 16.23
N GLN A 172 13.72 11.36 16.80
CA GLN A 172 12.31 11.72 16.68
C GLN A 172 12.03 12.29 15.29
N PHE A 173 10.87 11.94 14.73
CA PHE A 173 10.33 12.55 13.51
C PHE A 173 8.81 12.65 13.59
N THR A 174 8.24 13.61 12.87
CA THR A 174 6.78 13.73 12.73
C THR A 174 6.34 12.90 11.55
N ASN A 175 5.54 11.87 11.82
CA ASN A 175 4.97 10.99 10.81
C ASN A 175 3.53 11.43 10.50
N LEU A 176 3.26 11.79 9.24
CA LEU A 176 1.90 11.84 8.72
C LEU A 176 1.46 10.41 8.42
N LEU A 177 0.73 9.82 9.37
CA LEU A 177 0.19 8.48 9.26
C LEU A 177 -1.18 8.54 8.59
N SER A 178 -1.33 7.82 7.47
CA SER A 178 -2.62 7.55 6.84
C SER A 178 -2.94 6.07 6.99
N MET A 179 -3.94 5.75 7.80
CA MET A 179 -4.37 4.39 8.09
C MET A 179 -5.71 4.11 7.42
N ILE A 180 -5.75 3.05 6.63
CA ILE A 180 -6.92 2.64 5.85
C ILE A 180 -7.25 1.18 6.19
N PRO A 181 -8.38 0.89 6.84
CA PRO A 181 -8.82 -0.48 7.04
C PRO A 181 -9.32 -1.06 5.70
N ILE A 182 -8.90 -2.28 5.39
CA ILE A 182 -9.30 -3.00 4.18
C ILE A 182 -9.69 -4.43 4.50
N ARG A 183 -10.38 -5.05 3.54
CA ARG A 183 -10.55 -6.50 3.45
C ARG A 183 -9.96 -6.96 2.13
N LEU A 184 -9.26 -8.09 2.16
CA LEU A 184 -8.73 -8.69 0.93
C LEU A 184 -9.79 -9.58 0.28
N PRO A 185 -9.79 -9.71 -1.06
CA PRO A 185 -10.67 -10.64 -1.74
C PRO A 185 -10.45 -12.08 -1.22
N ASN A 186 -11.54 -12.80 -0.95
CA ASN A 186 -11.52 -14.17 -0.43
C ASN A 186 -10.91 -14.33 0.97
N ASP A 187 -10.77 -13.24 1.72
CA ASP A 187 -10.33 -13.26 3.10
C ASP A 187 -11.35 -12.56 4.00
N GLU A 188 -11.75 -13.22 5.09
CA GLU A 188 -12.62 -12.61 6.09
C GLU A 188 -11.85 -11.71 7.07
N THR A 189 -10.52 -11.83 7.07
CA THR A 189 -9.63 -11.10 7.95
C THR A 189 -9.65 -9.60 7.64
N GLN A 190 -9.72 -8.79 8.70
CA GLN A 190 -9.56 -7.35 8.59
C GLN A 190 -8.11 -6.94 8.69
N TYR A 191 -7.66 -6.15 7.71
CA TYR A 191 -6.32 -5.58 7.69
C TYR A 191 -6.39 -4.07 7.82
N SER A 192 -5.32 -3.46 8.32
CA SER A 192 -5.07 -2.03 8.15
C SER A 192 -3.83 -1.82 7.30
N VAL A 193 -3.93 -0.88 6.39
CA VAL A 193 -2.82 -0.40 5.57
C VAL A 193 -2.38 0.95 6.11
N GLY A 194 -1.11 1.05 6.49
CA GLY A 194 -0.49 2.28 6.96
C GLY A 194 0.44 2.87 5.92
N PHE A 195 0.20 4.11 5.52
CA PHE A 195 1.13 4.92 4.76
C PHE A 195 1.83 5.91 5.68
N HIS A 196 3.16 5.97 5.57
CA HIS A 196 4.00 6.77 6.45
C HIS A 196 4.76 7.82 5.64
N VAL A 197 4.70 9.07 6.08
CA VAL A 197 5.45 10.17 5.45
C VAL A 197 6.12 10.96 6.56
N ALA A 198 7.45 11.05 6.51
CA ALA A 198 8.21 11.98 7.35
C ALA A 198 7.94 13.42 6.89
N CYS A 199 7.62 14.29 7.83
CA CYS A 199 7.33 15.71 7.58
C CYS A 199 8.45 16.66 8.03
N ASP A 200 9.57 16.11 8.51
CA ASP A 200 10.76 16.81 9.01
C ASP A 200 11.81 17.14 7.92
#